data_AF-F7XKG7-F1
#
_entry.id   AF-F7XKG7-F1
#
_cell.length_a   1.000
_cell.length_b   1.000
_cell.length_c   1.000
_cell.angle_alpha   90.00
_cell.angle_beta   90.00
_cell.angle_gamma   90.00
#
_symmetry.space_group_name_H-M   'P 1'
#
loop_
_entity.id
_entity.type
_entity.pdbx_description
1 polymer ?
#
loop_
_entity_poly.entity_id
_entity_poly.type
_entity_poly.pdbx_seq_one_letter_code
_entity_poly.pdbx_strand_id
1 'polypeptide(L)'
;MDIETYNQIYTSLNSMEDVAYISSEYGEPAGVILTIFNQKIVSRVKRIHPCVNRKRRIHLMQWKAGKSILSIANKNHIPASLMASMILKEMGHPAKKILKDPQQISDRRLRNEIVNALDADCFFSPKAHRMHDFRGKAGESLLEKWLGIRKVQFLTEKDLKRKGTSKTPDFLLENALEIDGNLISWIESKALFGSDREHFGHHHRQLRHYQSRYGKGMVVYWYGFLESIDNGRYVVKDHSYFKEIEDDIEVFLDMGVDC
;
A
#
# COMPACT_ATOMS: atom_id res chain seq x y z
N MET A 1 11.90 13.53 -3.24
CA MET A 1 13.00 12.59 -2.97
C MET A 1 13.65 12.29 -4.30
N ASP A 2 14.96 12.55 -4.39
CA ASP A 2 15.72 12.26 -5.59
C ASP A 2 15.93 10.74 -5.75
N ILE A 3 16.27 10.35 -6.98
CA ILE A 3 16.39 8.93 -7.34
C ILE A 3 17.57 8.24 -6.66
N GLU A 4 18.63 8.97 -6.30
CA GLU A 4 19.83 8.40 -5.66
C GLU A 4 19.52 8.03 -4.21
N THR A 5 18.95 8.97 -3.44
CA THR A 5 18.49 8.75 -2.07
C THR A 5 17.47 7.61 -2.01
N TYR A 6 16.47 7.62 -2.92
CA TYR A 6 15.50 6.53 -3.00
C TYR A 6 16.16 5.17 -3.22
N ASN A 7 17.11 5.09 -4.15
CA ASN A 7 17.79 3.83 -4.46
C ASN A 7 18.63 3.33 -3.29
N GLN A 8 19.32 4.22 -2.58
CA GLN A 8 20.08 3.86 -1.38
C GLN A 8 19.14 3.27 -0.30
N ILE A 9 18.08 3.98 0.08
CA ILE A 9 17.04 3.51 1.00
C ILE A 9 16.49 2.15 0.53
N TYR A 10 16.07 2.06 -0.74
CA TYR A 10 15.47 0.86 -1.30
C TYR A 10 16.43 -0.33 -1.23
N THR A 11 17.72 -0.15 -1.49
CA THR A 11 18.70 -1.24 -1.42
C THR A 11 18.98 -1.70 0.01
N SER A 12 19.04 -0.77 0.97
CA SER A 12 19.32 -1.04 2.39
C SER A 12 18.20 -1.77 3.14
N LEU A 13 16.94 -1.65 2.67
CA LEU A 13 15.77 -2.27 3.33
C LEU A 13 15.67 -3.79 3.13
N ASN A 14 16.03 -4.60 4.12
CA ASN A 14 15.99 -6.07 4.05
C ASN A 14 14.98 -6.71 5.00
N SER A 15 14.72 -6.10 6.15
CA SER A 15 13.75 -6.56 7.15
C SER A 15 13.02 -5.39 7.82
N MET A 16 12.08 -5.70 8.71
CA MET A 16 11.30 -4.67 9.42
C MET A 16 12.17 -3.89 10.40
N GLU A 17 13.20 -4.53 10.96
CA GLU A 17 14.16 -3.92 11.89
C GLU A 17 14.96 -2.78 11.24
N ASP A 18 15.15 -2.82 9.92
CA ASP A 18 15.85 -1.77 9.18
C ASP A 18 15.05 -0.46 9.11
N VAL A 19 13.72 -0.52 9.25
CA VAL A 19 12.82 0.64 9.03
C VAL A 19 13.15 1.79 9.97
N ALA A 20 13.30 1.51 11.28
CA ALA A 20 13.57 2.54 12.28
C ALA A 20 14.97 3.15 12.12
N TYR A 21 15.98 2.31 11.82
CA TYR A 21 17.34 2.77 11.60
C TYR A 21 17.45 3.66 10.35
N ILE A 22 16.90 3.22 9.22
CA ILE A 22 16.93 3.97 7.96
C ILE A 22 16.10 5.26 8.06
N SER A 23 14.97 5.23 8.78
CA SER A 23 14.18 6.44 9.07
C SER A 23 15.05 7.50 9.76
N SER A 24 15.80 7.10 10.80
CA SER A 24 16.72 7.99 11.51
C SER A 24 17.90 8.46 10.64
N GLU A 25 18.49 7.55 9.86
CA GLU A 25 19.65 7.83 9.00
C GLU A 25 19.34 8.89 7.92
N TYR A 26 18.16 8.79 7.28
CA TYR A 26 17.77 9.69 6.18
C TYR A 26 16.88 10.85 6.64
N GLY A 27 16.49 10.91 7.92
CA GLY A 27 15.58 11.94 8.45
C GLY A 27 14.17 11.87 7.87
N GLU A 28 13.74 10.67 7.44
CA GLU A 28 12.44 10.44 6.81
C GLU A 28 11.48 9.78 7.80
N PRO A 29 10.17 10.11 7.81
CA PRO A 29 9.20 9.46 8.68
C PRO A 29 9.18 7.94 8.50
N ALA A 30 9.02 7.18 9.58
CA ALA A 30 9.13 5.72 9.53
C ALA A 30 8.08 5.09 8.59
N GLY A 31 6.90 5.70 8.46
CA GLY A 31 5.91 5.27 7.47
C GLY A 31 6.37 5.44 6.01
N VAL A 32 7.15 6.49 5.69
CA VAL A 32 7.73 6.67 4.35
C VAL A 32 8.60 5.48 4.01
N ILE A 33 9.55 5.18 4.89
CA ILE A 33 10.46 4.04 4.76
C ILE A 33 9.69 2.71 4.66
N LEU A 34 8.68 2.50 5.51
CA LEU A 34 7.83 1.31 5.48
C LEU A 34 7.08 1.17 4.14
N THR A 35 6.60 2.26 3.55
CA THR A 35 5.89 2.18 2.27
C THR A 35 6.83 1.85 1.10
N ILE A 36 8.06 2.38 1.11
CA ILE A 36 9.12 2.01 0.17
C ILE A 36 9.45 0.52 0.33
N PHE A 37 9.57 0.04 1.58
CA PHE A 37 9.83 -1.37 1.85
C PHE A 37 8.70 -2.27 1.36
N ASN A 38 7.43 -1.89 1.62
CA ASN A 38 6.28 -2.61 1.09
C ASN A 38 6.33 -2.72 -0.44
N GLN A 39 6.70 -1.66 -1.16
CA GLN A 39 6.86 -1.72 -2.61
C GLN A 39 7.96 -2.68 -3.06
N LYS A 40 9.10 -2.72 -2.34
CA LYS A 40 10.18 -3.69 -2.57
C LYS A 40 9.67 -5.12 -2.40
N ILE A 41 8.97 -5.40 -1.30
CA ILE A 41 8.42 -6.73 -1.00
C ILE A 41 7.38 -7.12 -2.05
N VAL A 42 6.41 -6.26 -2.37
CA VAL A 42 5.38 -6.51 -3.38
C VAL A 42 6.00 -6.79 -4.75
N SER A 43 7.02 -6.02 -5.13
CA SER A 43 7.74 -6.20 -6.39
C SER A 43 8.47 -7.55 -6.46
N ARG A 44 9.13 -7.95 -5.37
CA ARG A 44 9.77 -9.26 -5.24
C ARG A 44 8.74 -10.38 -5.34
N VAL A 45 7.64 -10.29 -4.58
CA VAL A 45 6.57 -11.30 -4.56
C VAL A 45 5.95 -11.49 -5.93
N LYS A 46 5.61 -10.41 -6.65
CA LYS A 46 5.06 -10.50 -8.03
C LYS A 46 5.94 -11.34 -8.97
N ARG A 47 7.27 -11.24 -8.82
CA ARG A 47 8.25 -11.97 -9.64
C ARG A 47 8.40 -13.44 -9.22
N ILE A 48 8.49 -13.73 -7.93
CA ILE A 48 8.82 -15.10 -7.45
C ILE A 48 7.58 -15.98 -7.20
N HIS A 49 6.44 -15.38 -6.85
CA HIS A 49 5.25 -16.11 -6.42
C HIS A 49 4.78 -17.19 -7.43
N PRO A 50 4.73 -16.94 -8.75
CA PRO A 50 4.32 -17.97 -9.70
C PRO A 50 5.16 -19.24 -9.62
N CYS A 51 6.49 -19.09 -9.52
CA CYS A 51 7.43 -20.20 -9.42
C CYS A 51 7.31 -20.95 -8.09
N VAL A 52 7.15 -20.21 -6.97
CA VAL A 52 6.97 -20.80 -5.63
C VAL A 52 5.63 -21.54 -5.56
N ASN A 53 4.55 -20.97 -6.10
CA ASN A 53 3.21 -21.55 -6.10
C ASN A 53 3.10 -22.83 -6.95
N ARG A 54 3.87 -22.94 -8.04
CA ARG A 54 3.97 -24.21 -8.80
C ARG A 54 4.53 -25.36 -7.96
N LYS A 55 5.33 -25.07 -6.94
CA LYS A 55 5.94 -26.05 -6.02
C LYS A 55 5.10 -26.31 -4.77
N ARG A 56 3.85 -25.84 -4.68
CA ARG A 56 2.99 -25.99 -3.48
C ARG A 56 2.84 -27.43 -2.96
N ARG A 57 2.82 -28.44 -3.85
CA ARG A 57 2.83 -29.86 -3.47
C ARG A 57 4.10 -30.25 -2.71
N ILE A 58 5.25 -29.74 -3.14
CA ILE A 58 6.54 -29.95 -2.48
C ILE A 58 6.55 -29.27 -1.11
N HIS A 59 6.03 -28.05 -1.02
CA HIS A 59 5.91 -27.32 0.25
C HIS A 59 5.02 -28.06 1.24
N LEU A 60 3.89 -28.61 0.80
CA LEU A 60 3.04 -29.47 1.63
C LEU A 60 3.79 -30.74 2.09
N MET A 61 4.55 -31.39 1.22
CA MET A 61 5.37 -32.55 1.62
C MET A 61 6.43 -32.17 2.67
N GLN A 62 7.09 -31.03 2.52
CA GLN A 62 8.05 -30.52 3.50
C GLN A 62 7.40 -30.23 4.86
N TRP A 63 6.18 -29.67 4.84
CA TRP A 63 5.42 -29.41 6.06
C TRP A 63 5.01 -30.72 6.76
N LYS A 64 4.51 -31.70 6.00
CA LYS A 64 4.18 -33.05 6.50
C LYS A 64 5.41 -33.75 7.09
N ALA A 65 6.60 -33.51 6.53
CA ALA A 65 7.87 -34.00 7.04
C ALA A 65 8.40 -33.24 8.27
N GLY A 66 7.61 -32.31 8.85
CA GLY A 66 7.93 -31.64 10.12
C GLY A 66 8.48 -30.22 10.00
N LYS A 67 8.72 -29.69 8.79
CA LYS A 67 9.14 -28.28 8.65
C LYS A 67 7.98 -27.33 8.96
N SER A 68 8.26 -26.21 9.62
CA SER A 68 7.25 -25.18 9.87
C SER A 68 6.95 -24.35 8.62
N ILE A 69 5.73 -23.82 8.51
CA ILE A 69 5.33 -22.88 7.45
C ILE A 69 6.32 -21.71 7.35
N LEU A 70 6.73 -21.14 8.49
CA LEU A 70 7.72 -20.05 8.55
C LEU A 70 9.07 -20.44 7.94
N SER A 71 9.60 -21.61 8.29
CA SER A 71 10.87 -22.09 7.74
C SER A 71 10.80 -22.28 6.22
N ILE A 72 9.68 -22.84 5.73
CA ILE A 72 9.44 -23.02 4.29
C ILE A 72 9.32 -21.66 3.59
N ALA A 73 8.60 -20.70 4.20
CA ALA A 73 8.44 -19.35 3.67
C ALA A 73 9.79 -18.62 3.53
N ASN A 74 10.59 -18.62 4.59
CA ASN A 74 11.92 -18.00 4.62
C ASN A 74 12.86 -18.58 3.57
N LYS A 75 12.90 -19.92 3.45
CA LYS A 75 13.70 -20.60 2.42
C LYS A 75 13.31 -20.22 0.99
N ASN A 76 12.04 -19.86 0.77
CA ASN A 76 11.53 -19.46 -0.55
C ASN A 76 11.48 -17.92 -0.72
N HIS A 77 11.97 -17.14 0.26
CA HIS A 77 11.95 -15.68 0.27
C HIS A 77 10.56 -15.08 0.00
N ILE A 78 9.51 -15.73 0.50
CA ILE A 78 8.13 -15.32 0.32
C ILE A 78 7.46 -15.04 1.67
N PRO A 79 6.55 -14.06 1.77
CA PRO A 79 5.80 -13.79 2.99
C PRO A 79 5.06 -15.04 3.51
N ALA A 80 5.07 -15.22 4.83
CA ALA A 80 4.61 -16.45 5.46
C ALA A 80 3.11 -16.69 5.29
N SER A 81 2.29 -15.62 5.25
CA SER A 81 0.85 -15.74 5.00
C SER A 81 0.56 -16.29 3.59
N LEU A 82 1.41 -15.97 2.61
CA LEU A 82 1.29 -16.52 1.25
C LEU A 82 1.71 -17.98 1.19
N MET A 83 2.77 -18.38 1.91
CA MET A 83 3.15 -19.79 2.03
C MET A 83 2.04 -20.61 2.71
N ALA A 84 1.46 -20.09 3.80
CA ALA A 84 0.30 -20.69 4.45
C ALA A 84 -0.87 -20.84 3.46
N SER A 85 -1.16 -19.80 2.68
CA SER A 85 -2.19 -19.83 1.63
C SER A 85 -1.95 -20.94 0.60
N MET A 86 -0.71 -21.14 0.14
CA MET A 86 -0.35 -22.19 -0.83
C MET A 86 -0.54 -23.58 -0.24
N ILE A 87 -0.09 -23.80 1.00
CA ILE A 87 -0.24 -25.08 1.70
C ILE A 87 -1.72 -25.41 1.92
N LEU A 88 -2.52 -24.45 2.41
CA LEU A 88 -3.96 -24.61 2.60
C LEU A 88 -4.68 -24.96 1.29
N LYS A 89 -4.36 -24.27 0.19
CA LYS A 89 -4.94 -24.57 -1.14
C LYS A 89 -4.59 -25.97 -1.62
N GLU A 90 -3.35 -26.40 -1.42
CA GLU A 90 -2.92 -27.75 -1.80
C GLU A 90 -3.59 -28.84 -0.94
N MET A 91 -3.97 -28.53 0.29
CA MET A 91 -4.77 -29.40 1.16
C MET A 91 -6.27 -29.39 0.81
N GLY A 92 -6.71 -28.58 -0.16
CA GLY A 92 -8.12 -28.44 -0.54
C GLY A 92 -8.93 -27.52 0.38
N HIS A 93 -8.28 -26.77 1.25
CA HIS A 93 -8.95 -25.86 2.17
C HIS A 93 -9.27 -24.48 1.54
N PRO A 94 -10.35 -23.80 1.96
CA PRO A 94 -10.66 -22.44 1.54
C PRO A 94 -9.70 -21.44 2.22
N ALA A 95 -8.50 -21.29 1.67
CA ALA A 95 -7.40 -20.52 2.28
C ALA A 95 -7.82 -19.11 2.72
N LYS A 96 -8.55 -18.36 1.88
CA LYS A 96 -8.99 -16.99 2.23
C LYS A 96 -9.89 -16.95 3.47
N LYS A 97 -10.74 -17.96 3.68
CA LYS A 97 -11.63 -18.06 4.85
C LYS A 97 -10.82 -18.38 6.10
N ILE A 98 -9.91 -19.35 6.00
CA ILE A 98 -9.10 -19.82 7.14
C ILE A 98 -8.05 -18.79 7.56
N LEU A 99 -7.42 -18.09 6.61
CA LEU A 99 -6.46 -17.03 6.98
C LEU A 99 -7.15 -15.87 7.71
N LYS A 100 -8.45 -15.65 7.48
CA LYS A 100 -9.23 -14.67 8.25
C LYS A 100 -9.62 -15.17 9.65
N ASP A 101 -9.80 -16.48 9.79
CA ASP A 101 -10.20 -17.11 11.04
C ASP A 101 -9.56 -18.51 11.17
N PRO A 102 -8.31 -18.58 11.70
CA PRO A 102 -7.57 -19.83 11.82
C PRO A 102 -8.22 -20.84 12.78
N GLN A 103 -9.17 -20.42 13.64
CA GLN A 103 -9.83 -21.30 14.60
C GLN A 103 -10.70 -22.37 13.92
N GLN A 104 -11.05 -22.19 12.65
CA GLN A 104 -11.76 -23.18 11.85
C GLN A 104 -10.93 -24.44 11.52
N ILE A 105 -9.61 -24.41 11.74
CA ILE A 105 -8.74 -25.58 11.57
C ILE A 105 -8.74 -26.44 12.84
N SER A 106 -9.09 -27.71 12.71
CA SER A 106 -9.03 -28.70 13.79
C SER A 106 -7.60 -29.12 14.13
N ASP A 107 -6.74 -29.27 13.13
CA ASP A 107 -5.32 -29.61 13.31
C ASP A 107 -4.60 -28.51 14.11
N ARG A 108 -4.22 -28.84 15.34
CA ARG A 108 -3.59 -27.90 16.28
C ARG A 108 -2.25 -27.37 15.77
N ARG A 109 -1.43 -28.20 15.10
CA ARG A 109 -0.14 -27.77 14.57
C ARG A 109 -0.36 -26.79 13.42
N LEU A 110 -1.22 -27.14 12.47
CA LEU A 110 -1.53 -26.29 11.32
C LEU A 110 -2.11 -24.95 11.78
N ARG A 111 -3.06 -24.96 12.72
CA ARG A 111 -3.65 -23.74 13.28
C ARG A 111 -2.59 -22.82 13.89
N ASN A 112 -1.72 -23.36 14.76
CA ASN A 112 -0.67 -22.57 15.40
C ASN A 112 0.34 -22.02 14.39
N GLU A 113 0.74 -22.81 13.39
CA GLU A 113 1.67 -22.36 12.36
C GLU A 113 1.04 -21.31 11.42
N ILE A 114 -0.27 -21.37 11.17
CA ILE A 114 -0.99 -20.31 10.44
C ILE A 114 -0.99 -19.02 11.25
N VAL A 115 -1.32 -19.07 12.54
CA VAL A 115 -1.29 -17.88 13.42
C VAL A 115 0.10 -17.24 13.39
N ASN A 116 1.15 -18.03 13.63
CA ASN A 116 2.53 -17.54 13.58
C ASN A 116 2.91 -16.95 12.20
N ALA A 117 2.42 -17.55 11.10
CA ALA A 117 2.67 -17.05 9.75
C ALA A 117 1.90 -15.75 9.44
N LEU A 118 0.75 -15.52 10.07
CA LEU A 118 0.00 -14.28 9.95
C LEU A 118 0.63 -13.16 10.78
N ASP A 119 1.08 -13.48 12.00
CA ASP A 119 1.70 -12.51 12.91
C ASP A 119 3.06 -12.04 12.41
N ALA A 120 3.85 -12.91 11.78
CA ALA A 120 5.15 -12.56 11.20
C ALA A 120 5.07 -11.84 9.84
N ASP A 121 3.87 -11.65 9.27
CA ASP A 121 3.71 -11.09 7.92
C ASP A 121 3.07 -9.70 7.95
N CYS A 122 3.92 -8.70 7.82
CA CYS A 122 3.58 -7.28 7.85
C CYS A 122 2.96 -6.73 6.56
N PHE A 123 2.91 -7.52 5.47
CA PHE A 123 2.57 -6.98 4.14
C PHE A 123 1.39 -7.70 3.48
N PHE A 124 1.25 -9.00 3.69
CA PHE A 124 0.23 -9.84 3.02
C PHE A 124 -0.77 -10.50 3.97
N SER A 125 -0.59 -10.35 5.28
CA SER A 125 -1.57 -10.84 6.25
C SER A 125 -2.90 -10.07 6.14
N PRO A 126 -4.03 -10.65 6.58
CA PRO A 126 -5.28 -9.90 6.67
C PRO A 126 -5.20 -8.66 7.56
N LYS A 127 -4.33 -8.66 8.58
CA LYS A 127 -4.05 -7.48 9.42
C LYS A 127 -3.37 -6.38 8.58
N ALA A 128 -2.33 -6.72 7.82
CA ALA A 128 -1.64 -5.79 6.93
C ALA A 128 -2.59 -5.17 5.89
N HIS A 129 -3.44 -5.98 5.26
CA HIS A 129 -4.43 -5.46 4.31
C HIS A 129 -5.44 -4.50 4.95
N ARG A 130 -5.94 -4.82 6.16
CA ARG A 130 -6.82 -3.89 6.89
C ARG A 130 -6.10 -2.58 7.23
N MET A 131 -4.82 -2.63 7.58
CA MET A 131 -4.02 -1.43 7.83
C MET A 131 -3.84 -0.58 6.56
N HIS A 132 -3.56 -1.21 5.42
CA HIS A 132 -3.52 -0.50 4.13
C HIS A 132 -4.85 0.16 3.77
N ASP A 133 -5.97 -0.55 3.93
CA ASP A 133 -7.30 0.01 3.68
C ASP A 133 -7.62 1.18 4.64
N PHE A 134 -7.19 1.06 5.90
CA PHE A 134 -7.34 2.11 6.90
C PHE A 134 -6.51 3.36 6.55
N ARG A 135 -5.24 3.21 6.17
CA ARG A 135 -4.39 4.33 5.72
C ARG A 135 -4.96 5.01 4.48
N GLY A 136 -5.51 4.25 3.53
CA GLY A 136 -6.19 4.82 2.36
C GLY A 136 -7.31 5.77 2.75
N LYS A 137 -8.23 5.30 3.60
CA LYS A 137 -9.34 6.11 4.11
C LYS A 137 -8.87 7.29 4.97
N ALA A 138 -7.86 7.10 5.81
CA ALA A 138 -7.32 8.18 6.63
C ALA A 138 -6.73 9.30 5.76
N GLY A 139 -6.00 8.96 4.69
CA GLY A 139 -5.54 9.94 3.70
C GLY A 139 -6.69 10.68 3.01
N GLU A 140 -7.76 9.98 2.62
CA GLU A 140 -8.97 10.63 2.10
C GLU A 140 -9.59 11.61 3.12
N SER A 141 -9.71 11.21 4.40
CA SER A 141 -10.23 12.08 5.47
C SER A 141 -9.37 13.34 5.69
N LEU A 142 -8.05 13.24 5.56
CA LEU A 142 -7.15 14.40 5.63
C LEU A 142 -7.43 15.40 4.51
N LEU A 143 -7.63 14.91 3.28
CA LEU A 143 -8.04 15.76 2.15
C LEU A 143 -9.42 16.39 2.36
N GLU A 144 -10.40 15.64 2.89
CA GLU A 144 -11.71 16.19 3.24
C GLU A 144 -11.59 17.34 4.24
N LYS A 145 -10.78 17.18 5.29
CA LYS A 145 -10.52 18.24 6.28
C LYS A 145 -9.87 19.46 5.63
N TRP A 146 -8.84 19.25 4.80
CA TRP A 146 -8.13 20.33 4.11
C TRP A 146 -9.02 21.12 3.14
N LEU A 147 -9.86 20.42 2.36
CA LEU A 147 -10.86 21.04 1.48
C LEU A 147 -11.93 21.79 2.29
N GLY A 148 -12.36 21.22 3.42
CA GLY A 148 -13.35 21.82 4.32
C GLY A 148 -12.88 23.14 4.93
N ILE A 149 -11.63 23.21 5.39
CA ILE A 149 -11.01 24.46 5.90
C ILE A 149 -11.07 25.57 4.84
N ARG A 150 -10.86 25.21 3.57
CA ARG A 150 -10.89 26.12 2.41
C ARG A 150 -12.28 26.37 1.84
N LYS A 151 -13.32 25.72 2.39
CA LYS A 151 -14.70 25.78 1.89
C LYS A 151 -14.82 25.40 0.41
N VAL A 152 -13.98 24.47 -0.05
CA VAL A 152 -14.05 23.93 -1.41
C VAL A 152 -15.16 22.89 -1.46
N GLN A 153 -16.08 23.06 -2.41
CA GLN A 153 -17.17 22.10 -2.64
C GLN A 153 -16.69 20.96 -3.55
N PHE A 154 -17.06 19.73 -3.21
CA PHE A 154 -16.64 18.53 -3.92
C PHE A 154 -17.67 17.40 -3.82
N LEU A 155 -17.56 16.45 -4.74
CA LEU A 155 -18.22 15.15 -4.70
C LEU A 155 -17.20 14.06 -4.38
N THR A 156 -17.53 13.19 -3.42
CA THR A 156 -16.73 12.01 -3.09
C THR A 156 -16.90 10.89 -4.11
N GLU A 157 -16.01 9.91 -4.10
CA GLU A 157 -16.17 8.66 -4.85
C GLU A 157 -17.56 8.03 -4.63
N LYS A 158 -18.04 8.01 -3.38
CA LYS A 158 -19.35 7.46 -3.00
C LYS A 158 -20.49 8.21 -3.69
N ASP A 159 -20.41 9.53 -3.79
CA ASP A 159 -21.41 10.36 -4.46
C ASP A 159 -21.41 10.10 -5.97
N LEU A 160 -20.23 9.97 -6.59
CA LEU A 160 -20.05 9.72 -8.01
C LEU A 160 -20.52 8.31 -8.43
N LYS A 161 -20.29 7.30 -7.57
CA LYS A 161 -20.78 5.93 -7.79
C LYS A 161 -22.30 5.86 -7.76
N ARG A 162 -22.97 6.61 -6.87
CA ARG A 162 -24.44 6.71 -6.86
C ARG A 162 -25.00 7.32 -8.16
N LYS A 163 -24.20 8.14 -8.85
CA LYS A 163 -24.52 8.72 -10.16
C LYS A 163 -24.19 7.79 -11.35
N GLY A 164 -23.77 6.54 -11.11
CA GLY A 164 -23.52 5.55 -12.16
C GLY A 164 -22.14 5.63 -12.83
N THR A 165 -21.18 6.36 -12.24
CA THR A 165 -19.84 6.51 -12.83
C THR A 165 -18.93 5.34 -12.43
N SER A 166 -18.31 4.66 -13.40
CA SER A 166 -17.50 3.45 -13.17
C SER A 166 -16.04 3.72 -12.75
N LYS A 167 -15.49 4.86 -13.16
CA LYS A 167 -14.12 5.33 -12.84
C LYS A 167 -14.24 6.73 -12.27
N THR A 168 -13.88 6.87 -11.00
CA THR A 168 -14.15 8.05 -10.19
C THR A 168 -12.90 8.44 -9.42
N PRO A 169 -12.45 9.72 -9.48
CA PRO A 169 -11.46 10.19 -8.54
C PRO A 169 -12.03 10.15 -7.11
N ASP A 170 -11.16 10.23 -6.11
CA ASP A 170 -11.59 10.29 -4.71
C ASP A 170 -12.40 11.55 -4.43
N PHE A 171 -11.97 12.67 -5.03
CA PHE A 171 -12.67 13.95 -4.99
C PHE A 171 -12.80 14.56 -6.37
N LEU A 172 -14.02 14.90 -6.78
CA LEU A 172 -14.31 15.75 -7.94
C LEU A 172 -14.75 17.13 -7.43
N LEU A 173 -14.03 18.18 -7.78
CA LEU A 173 -14.31 19.54 -7.30
C LEU A 173 -15.46 20.16 -8.10
N GLU A 174 -16.37 20.86 -7.42
CA GLU A 174 -17.46 21.56 -8.12
C GLU A 174 -16.95 22.76 -8.92
N ASN A 175 -15.96 23.48 -8.35
CA ASN A 175 -15.24 24.55 -9.00
C ASN A 175 -13.75 24.21 -9.05
N ALA A 176 -13.07 24.60 -10.12
CA ALA A 176 -11.63 24.37 -10.21
C ALA A 176 -10.89 25.12 -9.10
N LEU A 177 -9.89 24.47 -8.52
CA LEU A 177 -9.03 25.03 -7.49
C LEU A 177 -7.67 25.36 -8.09
N GLU A 178 -7.13 26.55 -7.85
CA GLU A 178 -5.80 26.92 -8.30
C GLU A 178 -4.74 26.40 -7.32
N ILE A 179 -3.80 25.61 -7.84
CA ILE A 179 -2.66 25.06 -7.10
C ILE A 179 -1.40 25.27 -7.95
N ASP A 180 -0.43 26.03 -7.44
CA ASP A 180 0.80 26.40 -8.14
C ASP A 180 0.55 26.91 -9.58
N GLY A 181 -0.41 27.82 -9.74
CA GLY A 181 -0.79 28.37 -11.05
C GLY A 181 -1.53 27.38 -11.98
N ASN A 182 -1.93 26.21 -11.49
CA ASN A 182 -2.70 25.22 -12.25
C ASN A 182 -4.12 25.10 -11.69
N LEU A 183 -5.12 25.23 -12.57
CA LEU A 183 -6.50 24.93 -12.23
C LEU A 183 -6.71 23.40 -12.24
N ILE A 184 -7.01 22.83 -11.07
CA ILE A 184 -7.32 21.41 -10.89
C ILE A 184 -8.82 21.21 -10.69
N SER A 185 -9.37 20.12 -11.22
CA SER A 185 -10.81 19.79 -11.10
C SER A 185 -11.09 18.50 -10.32
N TRP A 186 -10.05 17.73 -9.99
CA TRP A 186 -10.18 16.50 -9.22
C TRP A 186 -8.90 16.21 -8.42
N ILE A 187 -9.04 15.43 -7.35
CA ILE A 187 -7.95 15.02 -6.48
C ILE A 187 -8.01 13.50 -6.28
N GLU A 188 -6.85 12.84 -6.36
CA GLU A 188 -6.67 11.43 -6.03
C GLU A 188 -5.70 11.27 -4.85
N SER A 189 -6.15 10.59 -3.81
CA SER A 189 -5.43 10.26 -2.59
C SER A 189 -4.70 8.92 -2.73
N LYS A 190 -3.40 8.90 -2.41
CA LYS A 190 -2.57 7.68 -2.42
C LYS A 190 -1.75 7.58 -1.14
N ALA A 191 -2.18 6.69 -0.25
CA ALA A 191 -1.46 6.35 0.99
C ALA A 191 -0.25 5.41 0.73
N LEU A 192 0.65 5.82 -0.16
CA LEU A 192 1.89 5.13 -0.53
C LEU A 192 2.92 6.11 -1.07
N PHE A 193 4.20 5.71 -1.12
CA PHE A 193 5.26 6.46 -1.78
C PHE A 193 5.09 6.46 -3.31
N GLY A 194 5.13 7.60 -3.99
CA GLY A 194 5.07 7.66 -5.45
C GLY A 194 6.39 7.26 -6.10
N SER A 195 6.51 6.03 -6.63
CA SER A 195 7.61 5.66 -7.53
C SER A 195 7.17 5.69 -9.00
N ASP A 196 8.09 5.84 -9.96
CA ASP A 196 7.77 5.89 -11.40
C ASP A 196 6.89 4.72 -11.83
N ARG A 197 7.22 3.52 -11.35
CA ARG A 197 6.49 2.29 -11.67
C ARG A 197 5.05 2.33 -11.14
N GLU A 198 4.85 2.75 -9.89
CA GLU A 198 3.51 2.82 -9.31
C GLU A 198 2.71 3.95 -9.98
N HIS A 199 3.31 5.13 -10.17
CA HIS A 199 2.67 6.24 -10.86
C HIS A 199 2.26 5.87 -12.29
N PHE A 200 3.16 5.25 -13.07
CA PHE A 200 2.84 4.72 -14.40
C PHE A 200 1.66 3.74 -14.36
N GLY A 201 1.65 2.84 -13.37
CA GLY A 201 0.54 1.92 -13.15
C GLY A 201 -0.79 2.62 -12.86
N HIS A 202 -0.79 3.61 -11.97
CA HIS A 202 -1.98 4.41 -11.64
C HIS A 202 -2.46 5.23 -12.85
N HIS A 203 -1.55 5.84 -13.60
CA HIS A 203 -1.87 6.58 -14.81
C HIS A 203 -2.69 5.75 -15.80
N HIS A 204 -2.21 4.55 -16.11
CA HIS A 204 -2.84 3.66 -17.09
C HIS A 204 -4.17 3.05 -16.60
N ARG A 205 -4.30 2.80 -15.29
CA ARG A 205 -5.49 2.16 -14.71
C ARG A 205 -6.63 3.13 -14.39
N GLN A 206 -6.31 4.38 -14.06
CA GLN A 206 -7.26 5.35 -13.50
C GLN A 206 -7.01 6.80 -13.97
N LEU A 207 -5.84 7.38 -13.72
CA LEU A 207 -5.68 8.85 -13.76
C LEU A 207 -5.92 9.45 -15.15
N ARG A 208 -5.52 8.76 -16.22
CA ARG A 208 -5.78 9.21 -17.60
C ARG A 208 -7.27 9.36 -17.92
N HIS A 209 -8.13 8.55 -17.28
CA HIS A 209 -9.58 8.62 -17.49
C HIS A 209 -10.17 9.85 -16.81
N TYR A 210 -9.68 10.21 -15.63
CA TYR A 210 -10.09 11.43 -14.95
C TYR A 210 -9.62 12.65 -15.72
N GLN A 211 -8.37 12.63 -16.18
CA GLN A 211 -7.81 13.69 -17.00
C GLN A 211 -8.62 13.95 -18.27
N SER A 212 -8.94 12.90 -19.00
CA SER A 212 -9.72 12.99 -20.24
C SER A 212 -11.14 13.49 -20.01
N ARG A 213 -11.71 13.30 -18.82
CA ARG A 213 -13.11 13.60 -18.53
C ARG A 213 -13.31 14.94 -17.82
N TYR A 214 -12.39 15.29 -16.93
CA TYR A 214 -12.53 16.43 -16.01
C TYR A 214 -11.39 17.45 -16.16
N GLY A 215 -10.42 17.22 -17.04
CA GLY A 215 -9.25 18.11 -17.19
C GLY A 215 -8.14 17.82 -16.19
N LYS A 216 -7.28 18.80 -15.94
CA LYS A 216 -6.12 18.65 -15.04
C LYS A 216 -6.58 18.38 -13.61
N GLY A 217 -5.82 17.55 -12.89
CA GLY A 217 -6.10 17.20 -11.50
C GLY A 217 -4.84 17.09 -10.67
N MET A 218 -5.03 16.75 -9.40
CA MET A 218 -3.96 16.57 -8.43
C MET A 218 -3.88 15.13 -7.94
N VAL A 219 -2.68 14.61 -7.79
CA VAL A 219 -2.42 13.32 -7.15
C VAL A 219 -1.61 13.58 -5.89
N VAL A 220 -2.07 13.05 -4.76
CA VAL A 220 -1.42 13.20 -3.46
C VAL A 220 -0.79 11.88 -3.06
N TYR A 221 0.55 11.82 -3.04
CA TYR A 221 1.30 10.70 -2.48
C TYR A 221 1.68 11.02 -1.05
N TRP A 222 0.89 10.53 -0.09
CA TRP A 222 1.04 10.92 1.31
C TRP A 222 2.39 10.59 1.92
N TYR A 223 3.07 9.57 1.41
CA TYR A 223 4.37 9.15 1.91
C TYR A 223 5.52 9.62 1.01
N GLY A 224 5.38 10.75 0.32
CA GLY A 224 6.40 11.29 -0.57
C GLY A 224 6.39 10.67 -1.97
N PHE A 225 7.19 11.22 -2.88
CA PHE A 225 7.32 10.72 -4.25
C PHE A 225 8.70 11.02 -4.86
N LEU A 226 9.03 10.30 -5.92
CA LEU A 226 10.20 10.56 -6.75
C LEU A 226 10.02 11.85 -7.56
N GLU A 227 11.03 12.70 -7.54
CA GLU A 227 11.03 13.96 -8.33
C GLU A 227 10.86 13.73 -9.84
N SER A 228 11.21 12.54 -10.34
CA SER A 228 11.00 12.12 -11.73
C SER A 228 9.53 11.99 -12.16
N ILE A 229 8.58 12.03 -11.22
CA ILE A 229 7.14 11.90 -11.51
C ILE A 229 6.53 13.18 -12.12
N ASP A 230 7.26 14.30 -12.12
CA ASP A 230 6.78 15.54 -12.75
C ASP A 230 6.69 15.40 -14.28
N ASN A 231 5.46 15.19 -14.75
CA ASN A 231 5.14 14.94 -16.14
C ASN A 231 4.30 16.08 -16.76
N GLY A 232 4.07 17.19 -16.07
CA GLY A 232 3.18 18.29 -16.48
C GLY A 232 1.68 17.96 -16.62
N ARG A 233 1.32 16.66 -16.61
CA ARG A 233 -0.04 16.13 -16.79
C ARG A 233 -0.93 16.34 -15.57
N TYR A 234 -0.35 16.27 -14.38
CA TYR A 234 -1.00 16.36 -13.09
C TYR A 234 -0.22 17.31 -12.20
N VAL A 235 -0.89 17.93 -11.24
CA VAL A 235 -0.19 18.45 -10.06
C VAL A 235 0.10 17.25 -9.16
N VAL A 236 1.32 17.10 -8.66
CA VAL A 236 1.68 16.03 -7.74
C VAL A 236 2.16 16.66 -6.44
N LYS A 237 1.59 16.23 -5.33
CA LYS A 237 1.91 16.72 -3.99
C LYS A 237 2.12 15.54 -3.05
N ASP A 238 2.81 15.82 -1.94
CA ASP A 238 2.89 14.95 -0.79
C ASP A 238 2.37 15.66 0.46
N HIS A 239 2.52 15.01 1.59
CA HIS A 239 2.10 15.50 2.90
C HIS A 239 2.66 16.90 3.26
N SER A 240 3.85 17.26 2.77
CA SER A 240 4.52 18.53 3.14
C SER A 240 3.76 19.78 2.65
N TYR A 241 2.90 19.61 1.64
CA TYR A 241 2.08 20.69 1.08
C TYR A 241 0.95 21.15 2.01
N PHE A 242 0.45 20.27 2.88
CA PHE A 242 -0.82 20.45 3.60
C PHE A 242 -0.62 21.06 4.99
N LYS A 243 -0.08 22.28 5.06
CA LYS A 243 0.34 22.91 6.32
C LYS A 243 -0.78 23.17 7.34
N GLU A 244 -2.04 23.33 6.91
CA GLU A 244 -3.15 23.58 7.85
C GLU A 244 -3.60 22.33 8.63
N ILE A 245 -3.07 21.15 8.27
CA ILE A 245 -3.38 19.87 8.90
C ILE A 245 -2.10 19.10 9.27
N GLU A 246 -1.00 19.82 9.50
CA GLU A 246 0.34 19.24 9.77
C GLU A 246 0.33 18.31 10.99
N ASP A 247 -0.33 18.70 12.09
CA ASP A 247 -0.44 17.87 13.30
C ASP A 247 -1.12 16.51 13.03
N ASP A 248 -2.18 16.47 12.21
CA ASP A 248 -2.85 15.21 11.87
C ASP A 248 -1.99 14.36 10.93
N ILE A 249 -1.20 15.02 10.07
CA ILE A 249 -0.30 14.38 9.13
C ILE A 249 0.85 13.70 9.85
N GLU A 250 1.46 14.34 10.85
CA GLU A 250 2.52 13.72 11.65
C GLU A 250 2.05 12.40 12.26
N VAL A 251 0.86 12.41 12.88
CA VAL A 251 0.23 11.19 13.41
C VAL A 251 -0.01 10.16 12.31
N PHE A 252 -0.52 10.59 11.14
CA PHE A 252 -0.80 9.72 10.00
C PHE A 252 0.45 9.04 9.43
N LEU A 253 1.58 9.75 9.36
CA LEU A 253 2.82 9.23 8.79
C LEU A 253 3.41 8.10 9.64
N ASP A 254 3.16 8.09 10.95
CA ASP A 254 3.63 7.02 11.85
C ASP A 254 2.60 5.91 12.09
N MET A 255 1.38 6.02 11.53
CA MET A 255 0.33 5.02 11.73
C MET A 255 0.73 3.64 11.21
N GLY A 256 0.78 2.64 12.09
CA GLY A 256 0.98 1.24 11.71
C GLY A 256 2.40 0.90 11.29
N VAL A 257 3.38 1.67 11.76
CA VAL A 257 4.81 1.35 11.67
C VAL A 257 5.13 0.11 12.53
N ASP A 258 4.37 -0.11 13.61
CA ASP A 258 4.49 -1.28 14.48
C ASP A 258 3.90 -2.54 13.83
N CYS A 259 4.75 -3.19 13.06
CA CYS A 259 4.68 -4.62 12.79
C CYS A 259 6.03 -5.22 13.21
#